data_AF-A0A7V8ALJ2-F1
#
_entry.id   AF-A0A7V8ALJ2-F1
#
_cell.length_a   1.000
_cell.length_b   1.000
_cell.length_c   1.000
_cell.angle_alpha   90.00
_cell.angle_beta   90.00
_cell.angle_gamma   90.00
#
_symmetry.space_group_name_H-M   'P 1'
#
loop_
_entity.id
_entity.type
_entity.pdbx_description
1 polymer ?
#
loop_
_entity_poly.entity_id
_entity_poly.type
_entity_poly.pdbx_seq_one_letter_code
_entity_poly.pdbx_strand_id
1 'polypeptide(L)'
;MEEQWVHLLREISANAQKTATHTGRATLSERVMAAMARVPHAAFIPELMRYTAYINQPLPIGHGQTISQPFIVAMITNLLNLAPIDRMLEIGSGYSERHSFRAGGRDHLGRSSSRSGPQRRPTAGGPPWATGPFPSILVRAGARPPPI
;
A
#
# COMPACT_ATOMS: atom_id res chain seq x y z
N MET A 1 -17.70 -3.21 8.70
CA MET A 1 -16.64 -2.89 7.73
C MET A 1 -16.87 -1.52 7.10
N GLU A 2 -17.95 -1.32 6.33
CA GLU A 2 -18.24 -0.02 5.70
C GLU A 2 -18.38 1.14 6.71
N GLU A 3 -19.12 0.93 7.81
CA GLU A 3 -19.29 1.96 8.86
C GLU A 3 -17.98 2.35 9.55
N GLN A 4 -17.12 1.37 9.83
CA GLN A 4 -15.81 1.61 10.45
C GLN A 4 -14.88 2.36 9.51
N TRP A 5 -14.97 2.08 8.21
CA TRP A 5 -14.19 2.79 7.19
C TRP A 5 -14.62 4.24 7.04
N VAL A 6 -15.93 4.48 6.94
CA VAL A 6 -16.49 5.85 6.91
C VAL A 6 -16.11 6.60 8.18
N HIS A 7 -16.13 5.94 9.34
CA HIS A 7 -15.68 6.53 10.59
C HIS A 7 -14.20 6.93 10.53
N LEU A 8 -13.32 6.05 10.07
CA LEU A 8 -11.90 6.36 9.89
C LEU A 8 -11.67 7.59 9.00
N LEU A 9 -12.37 7.68 7.86
CA LEU A 9 -12.24 8.83 6.95
C LEU A 9 -12.71 10.14 7.60
N ARG A 10 -13.73 10.08 8.46
CA ARG A 10 -14.17 11.23 9.27
C ARG A 10 -13.10 11.63 10.30
N GLU A 11 -12.49 10.66 10.97
CA GLU A 11 -11.40 10.91 11.92
C GLU A 11 -10.18 11.54 11.24
N ILE A 12 -9.80 11.05 10.06
CA ILE A 12 -8.71 11.63 9.26
C ILE A 12 -8.99 13.10 8.95
N SER A 13 -10.22 13.41 8.50
CA SER A 13 -10.64 14.78 8.18
C SER A 13 -10.65 15.68 9.42
N ALA A 14 -11.16 15.17 10.54
CA ALA A 14 -11.17 15.89 11.82
C ALA A 14 -9.74 16.16 12.34
N ASN A 15 -8.83 15.21 12.19
CA ASN A 15 -7.43 15.38 12.58
C ASN A 15 -6.70 16.41 11.71
N ALA A 16 -7.01 16.50 10.41
CA ALA A 16 -6.50 17.56 9.55
C ALA A 16 -6.91 18.94 10.07
N GLN A 17 -8.17 19.12 10.44
CA GLN A 17 -8.65 20.38 11.03
C GLN A 17 -7.96 20.70 12.36
N LYS A 18 -7.87 19.72 13.28
CA LYS A 18 -7.25 19.90 14.60
C LYS A 18 -5.77 20.25 14.54
N THR A 19 -5.07 19.78 13.52
CA THR A 19 -3.62 19.98 13.35
C THR A 19 -3.27 21.12 12.39
N ALA A 20 -4.26 21.84 11.87
CA ALA A 20 -4.08 22.89 10.88
C ALA A 20 -3.04 23.95 11.27
N THR A 21 -2.98 24.30 12.57
CA THR A 21 -2.02 25.27 13.12
C THR A 21 -0.57 24.81 12.98
N HIS A 22 -0.31 23.51 12.96
CA HIS A 22 1.02 22.93 12.86
C HIS A 22 1.38 22.55 11.42
N THR A 23 0.39 22.13 10.63
CA THR A 23 0.61 21.58 9.27
C THR A 23 0.39 22.61 8.17
N GLY A 24 -0.27 23.73 8.47
CA GLY A 24 -0.75 24.69 7.47
C GLY A 24 -1.87 24.13 6.58
N ARG A 25 -2.43 22.96 6.91
CA ARG A 25 -3.45 22.27 6.11
C ARG A 25 -4.64 21.89 6.99
N ALA A 26 -5.71 22.67 6.92
CA ALA A 26 -6.97 22.35 7.60
C ALA A 26 -7.78 21.26 6.90
N THR A 27 -7.51 21.04 5.62
CA THR A 27 -8.20 20.05 4.78
C THR A 27 -7.18 19.25 3.96
N LEU A 28 -7.59 18.04 3.60
CA LEU A 28 -6.86 17.17 2.66
C LEU A 28 -7.52 17.26 1.29
N SER A 29 -6.72 17.17 0.23
CA SER A 29 -7.23 17.18 -1.14
C SER A 29 -8.15 16.01 -1.41
N GLU A 30 -9.14 16.22 -2.30
CA GLU A 30 -10.08 15.18 -2.70
C GLU A 30 -9.38 13.94 -3.25
N ARG A 31 -8.27 14.14 -3.98
CA ARG A 31 -7.46 13.04 -4.52
C ARG A 31 -6.89 12.15 -3.40
N VAL A 32 -6.44 12.76 -2.30
CA VAL A 32 -5.93 12.01 -1.14
C VAL A 32 -7.07 11.30 -0.42
N MET A 33 -8.20 11.96 -0.19
CA MET A 33 -9.34 11.30 0.48
C MET A 33 -9.90 10.14 -0.36
N ALA A 34 -9.96 10.28 -1.68
CA ALA A 34 -10.35 9.22 -2.60
C ALA A 34 -9.34 8.04 -2.59
N ALA A 35 -8.04 8.34 -2.46
CA ALA A 35 -7.00 7.34 -2.27
C ALA A 35 -7.23 6.51 -1.02
N MET A 36 -7.39 7.22 0.10
CA MET A 36 -7.59 6.62 1.40
C MET A 36 -8.84 5.75 1.39
N ALA A 37 -9.92 6.16 0.69
CA ALA A 37 -11.14 5.39 0.57
C ALA A 37 -11.02 4.14 -0.33
N ARG A 38 -10.14 4.16 -1.33
CA ARG A 38 -10.01 3.10 -2.35
C ARG A 38 -9.02 2.01 -1.94
N VAL A 39 -7.94 2.35 -1.25
CA VAL A 39 -6.89 1.39 -0.95
C VAL A 39 -7.27 0.56 0.29
N PRO A 40 -7.27 -0.78 0.21
CA PRO A 40 -7.74 -1.62 1.30
C PRO A 40 -6.70 -1.70 2.44
N HIS A 41 -6.74 -0.75 3.38
CA HIS A 41 -5.79 -0.66 4.51
C HIS A 41 -5.64 -1.98 5.29
N ALA A 42 -6.75 -2.72 5.51
CA ALA A 42 -6.74 -4.01 6.18
C ALA A 42 -5.90 -5.10 5.48
N ALA A 43 -5.58 -4.94 4.20
CA ALA A 43 -4.72 -5.87 3.45
C ALA A 43 -3.24 -5.80 3.89
N PHE A 44 -2.84 -4.72 4.56
CA PHE A 44 -1.47 -4.51 5.06
C PHE A 44 -1.30 -4.89 6.54
N ILE A 45 -2.35 -5.40 7.17
CA ILE A 45 -2.38 -5.73 8.60
C ILE A 45 -2.48 -7.25 8.75
N PRO A 46 -1.75 -7.85 9.71
CA PRO A 46 -1.86 -9.27 10.00
C PRO A 46 -3.30 -9.70 10.22
N GLU A 47 -3.66 -10.90 9.76
CA GLU A 47 -5.04 -11.40 9.78
C GLU A 47 -5.69 -11.31 11.17
N LEU A 48 -4.94 -11.70 12.20
CA LEU A 48 -5.37 -11.65 13.60
C LEU A 48 -5.69 -10.25 14.10
N MET A 49 -5.21 -9.19 13.43
CA MET A 49 -5.38 -7.80 13.81
C MET A 49 -6.27 -7.01 12.84
N ARG A 50 -6.85 -7.63 11.81
CA ARG A 50 -7.67 -6.89 10.82
C ARG A 50 -8.87 -6.16 11.43
N TYR A 51 -9.36 -6.60 12.59
CA TYR A 51 -10.43 -5.91 13.31
C TYR A 51 -10.04 -4.51 13.81
N THR A 52 -8.73 -4.23 13.98
CA THR A 52 -8.21 -2.90 14.34
C THR A 52 -7.82 -2.06 13.12
N ALA A 53 -7.99 -2.59 11.89
CA ALA A 53 -7.54 -1.93 10.66
C ALA A 53 -8.17 -0.57 10.38
N TYR A 54 -9.23 -0.21 11.08
CA TYR A 54 -9.95 1.05 10.90
C TYR A 54 -9.80 1.99 12.08
N ILE A 55 -8.93 1.65 13.03
CA ILE A 55 -8.57 2.56 14.12
C ILE A 55 -7.49 3.50 13.59
N ASN A 56 -7.68 4.81 13.79
CA ASN A 56 -6.72 5.81 13.36
C ASN A 56 -5.51 5.86 14.32
N GLN A 57 -4.68 4.82 14.34
CA GLN A 57 -3.48 4.72 15.16
C GLN A 57 -2.39 3.90 14.45
N PRO A 58 -1.12 4.00 14.87
CA PRO A 58 -0.08 3.09 14.41
C PRO A 58 -0.39 1.65 14.86
N LEU A 59 -0.14 0.67 14.00
CA LEU A 59 -0.39 -0.74 14.31
C LEU A 59 0.85 -1.59 14.04
N PRO A 60 1.19 -2.57 14.89
CA PRO A 60 2.28 -3.48 14.61
C PRO A 60 1.93 -4.37 13.41
N ILE A 61 2.91 -4.59 12.52
CA ILE A 61 2.76 -5.46 11.33
C ILE A 61 3.68 -6.68 11.37
N GLY A 62 4.34 -6.92 12.50
CA GLY A 62 5.30 -8.01 12.68
C GLY A 62 6.76 -7.55 12.50
N HIS A 63 7.71 -8.41 12.87
CA HIS A 63 9.16 -8.16 12.73
C HIS A 63 9.65 -6.83 13.34
N GLY A 64 9.03 -6.40 14.44
CA GLY A 64 9.34 -5.11 15.09
C GLY A 64 8.95 -3.88 14.25
N GLN A 65 8.18 -4.05 13.19
CA GLN A 65 7.71 -2.98 12.31
C GLN A 65 6.28 -2.54 12.66
N THR A 66 5.97 -1.30 12.29
CA THR A 66 4.69 -0.64 12.56
C THR A 66 4.19 0.01 11.28
N ILE A 67 2.93 -0.22 10.92
CA ILE A 67 2.25 0.59 9.89
C ILE A 67 1.83 1.93 10.50
N SER A 68 2.13 3.01 9.79
CA SER A 68 1.82 4.37 10.22
C SER A 68 0.32 4.60 10.41
N GLN A 69 -0.02 5.49 11.34
CA GLN A 69 -1.38 5.97 11.54
C GLN A 69 -1.97 6.49 10.20
N PRO A 70 -3.20 6.09 9.82
CA PRO A 70 -3.83 6.52 8.56
C PRO A 70 -3.85 8.04 8.34
N PHE A 71 -4.12 8.83 9.38
CA PHE A 71 -4.05 10.29 9.31
C PHE A 71 -2.65 10.81 8.91
N ILE A 72 -1.58 10.25 9.48
CA ILE A 72 -0.21 10.66 9.16
C ILE A 72 0.11 10.35 7.69
N VAL A 73 -0.28 9.17 7.21
CA VAL A 73 -0.13 8.79 5.78
C VAL A 73 -0.86 9.78 4.88
N ALA A 74 -2.12 10.10 5.20
CA ALA A 74 -2.91 11.05 4.42
C ALA A 74 -2.31 12.46 4.44
N MET A 75 -1.86 12.93 5.59
CA MET A 75 -1.25 14.26 5.75
C MET A 75 0.07 14.38 4.98
N ILE A 76 0.99 13.42 5.09
CA ILE A 76 2.25 13.41 4.34
C ILE A 76 1.96 13.40 2.83
N THR A 77 1.06 12.52 2.39
CA THR A 77 0.67 12.44 0.98
C THR A 77 0.09 13.77 0.46
N ASN A 78 -0.71 14.45 1.29
CA ASN A 78 -1.28 15.75 0.94
C ASN A 78 -0.22 16.86 0.88
N LEU A 79 0.74 16.87 1.80
CA LEU A 79 1.82 17.85 1.85
C LEU A 79 2.80 17.70 0.68
N LEU A 80 3.05 16.46 0.23
CA LEU A 80 3.89 16.20 -0.94
C LEU A 80 3.30 16.77 -2.24
N ASN A 81 1.98 16.99 -2.31
CA ASN A 81 1.28 17.58 -3.46
C ASN A 81 1.68 16.96 -4.82
N LEU A 82 1.82 15.63 -4.86
CA LEU A 82 2.39 14.91 -6.02
C LEU A 82 1.51 15.05 -7.26
N ALA A 83 2.09 15.42 -8.40
CA ALA A 83 1.46 15.29 -9.71
C ALA A 83 1.48 13.83 -10.21
N PRO A 84 0.58 13.42 -11.11
CA PRO A 84 0.56 12.05 -11.65
C PRO A 84 1.84 11.60 -12.36
N ILE A 85 2.67 12.55 -12.81
CA ILE A 85 3.93 12.29 -13.53
C ILE A 85 5.15 12.26 -12.61
N ASP A 86 4.98 12.58 -11.32
CA ASP A 86 6.08 12.67 -10.38
C ASP A 86 6.63 11.29 -10.05
N ARG A 87 7.94 11.26 -9.77
CA ARG A 87 8.63 10.07 -9.25
C ARG A 87 9.03 10.35 -7.81
N MET A 88 8.69 9.43 -6.93
CA MET A 88 8.98 9.52 -5.50
C MET A 88 9.80 8.30 -5.06
N LEU A 89 10.74 8.52 -4.15
CA LEU A 89 11.37 7.47 -3.37
C LEU A 89 10.74 7.47 -1.97
N GLU A 90 10.15 6.34 -1.59
CA GLU A 90 9.76 6.06 -0.21
C GLU A 90 10.86 5.22 0.43
N ILE A 91 11.35 5.64 1.61
CA ILE A 91 12.31 4.89 2.41
C ILE A 91 11.57 4.41 3.66
N GLY A 92 11.52 3.10 3.89
CA GLY A 92 10.86 2.51 5.05
C GLY A 92 9.41 2.05 4.82
N SER A 93 9.10 1.49 3.65
CA SER A 93 7.76 0.99 3.28
C SER A 93 7.18 -0.14 4.16
N GLY A 94 7.94 -0.62 5.16
CA GLY A 94 7.58 -1.78 5.97
C GLY A 94 7.65 -3.11 5.19
N TYR A 95 7.53 -4.22 5.92
CA TYR A 95 7.44 -5.56 5.32
C TYR A 95 5.97 -6.00 5.38
N SER A 96 5.21 -5.83 4.29
CA SER A 96 3.86 -6.41 4.25
C SER A 96 3.95 -7.82 3.69
N GLU A 97 3.93 -8.83 4.56
CA GLU A 97 3.77 -10.21 4.13
C GLU A 97 2.33 -10.44 3.68
N ARG A 98 2.13 -10.57 2.36
CA ARG A 98 0.91 -11.20 1.83
C ARG A 98 1.04 -12.72 2.04
N HIS A 99 0.83 -13.22 3.25
CA HIS A 99 0.77 -14.66 3.47
C HIS A 99 -0.47 -15.24 2.77
N SER A 100 -0.26 -15.92 1.65
CA SER A 100 -1.11 -17.04 1.25
C SER A 100 -0.55 -18.29 1.94
N PHE A 101 -1.02 -18.59 3.15
CA PHE A 101 -0.73 -19.89 3.78
C PHE A 101 -1.60 -20.95 3.09
N ARG A 102 -1.04 -21.58 2.04
CA ARG A 102 -1.61 -22.81 1.49
C ARG A 102 -1.00 -23.98 2.26
N ALA A 103 -1.76 -24.56 3.17
CA ALA A 103 -1.43 -25.86 3.74
C ALA A 103 -1.40 -26.91 2.63
N GLY A 104 -0.33 -27.71 2.55
CA GLY A 104 -0.35 -28.94 1.75
C GLY A 104 1.01 -29.48 1.33
N GLY A 105 1.37 -30.63 1.90
CA GLY A 105 2.11 -31.69 1.20
C GLY A 105 3.60 -31.79 1.49
N ARG A 106 3.97 -32.79 2.31
CA ARG A 106 5.25 -33.48 2.15
C ARG A 106 5.26 -34.13 0.76
N ASP A 107 6.41 -34.13 0.09
CA ASP A 107 7.07 -35.35 -0.43
C ASP A 107 8.23 -35.00 -1.40
N HIS A 108 9.43 -35.36 -0.92
CA HIS A 108 10.48 -36.14 -1.58
C HIS A 108 11.16 -35.72 -2.92
N LEU A 109 12.49 -35.60 -2.78
CA LEU A 109 13.57 -36.09 -3.66
C LEU A 109 13.91 -35.32 -4.94
N GLY A 110 15.20 -35.07 -5.11
CA GLY A 110 15.79 -34.30 -6.19
C GLY A 110 16.22 -35.11 -7.40
N ARG A 111 16.63 -34.38 -8.45
CA ARG A 111 17.88 -34.57 -9.18
C ARG A 111 18.07 -33.46 -10.20
N SER A 112 19.34 -33.13 -10.42
CA SER A 112 19.87 -32.22 -11.41
C SER A 112 19.86 -32.83 -12.81
N SER A 113 19.71 -31.98 -13.83
CA SER A 113 20.44 -32.13 -15.10
C SER A 113 20.35 -30.85 -15.93
N SER A 114 21.51 -30.44 -16.41
CA SER A 114 21.78 -29.34 -17.33
C SER A 114 21.24 -29.60 -18.74
N ARG A 115 20.89 -28.52 -19.46
CA ARG A 115 21.05 -28.40 -20.93
C ARG A 115 20.99 -26.93 -21.35
N SER A 116 22.03 -26.53 -22.07
CA SER A 116 22.25 -25.22 -22.69
C SER A 116 21.66 -25.17 -24.10
N GLY A 117 21.06 -24.04 -24.47
CA GLY A 117 20.60 -23.69 -25.82
C GLY A 117 20.37 -22.17 -25.91
N PRO A 118 20.60 -21.51 -27.07
CA PRO A 118 20.80 -20.06 -27.13
C PRO A 118 19.46 -19.29 -27.11
N GLN A 119 19.19 -18.57 -26.02
CA GLN A 119 18.01 -17.71 -25.90
C GLN A 119 18.27 -16.35 -26.58
N ARG A 120 17.47 -16.05 -27.61
CA ARG A 120 17.43 -14.79 -28.35
C ARG A 120 17.16 -13.60 -27.43
N ARG A 121 17.81 -12.45 -27.70
CA ARG A 121 17.57 -11.17 -27.03
C ARG A 121 16.14 -10.66 -27.30
N PRO A 122 15.36 -10.27 -26.26
CA PRO A 122 14.26 -9.34 -26.44
C PRO A 122 14.79 -7.91 -26.27
N THR A 123 14.73 -7.13 -27.34
CA THR A 123 14.79 -5.67 -27.29
C THR A 123 13.52 -5.10 -26.66
N ALA A 124 13.68 -4.01 -25.89
CA ALA A 124 12.64 -3.20 -25.26
C ALA A 124 11.92 -3.82 -24.05
N GLY A 125 12.62 -3.86 -22.90
CA GLY A 125 12.02 -4.08 -21.58
C GLY A 125 12.49 -2.97 -20.64
N GLY A 126 11.55 -2.19 -20.10
CA GLY A 126 11.82 -1.27 -19.00
C GLY A 126 12.41 -2.00 -17.78
N PRO A 127 13.03 -1.28 -16.84
CA PRO A 127 13.82 -1.89 -15.78
C PRO A 127 12.98 -2.85 -14.92
N PRO A 128 13.55 -4.00 -14.51
CA PRO A 128 12.84 -5.15 -13.93
C PRO A 128 12.17 -4.90 -12.57
N TRP A 129 12.32 -3.70 -12.00
CA TRP A 129 11.62 -3.29 -10.78
C TRP A 129 10.18 -2.81 -11.04
N ALA A 130 9.78 -2.62 -12.31
CA ALA A 130 8.46 -2.10 -12.69
C ALA A 130 7.32 -3.14 -12.61
N THR A 131 7.60 -4.40 -12.26
CA THR A 131 6.61 -5.47 -12.16
C THR A 131 6.87 -6.32 -10.91
N GLY A 132 6.40 -5.84 -9.76
CA GLY A 132 6.46 -6.56 -8.49
C GLY A 132 5.37 -6.08 -7.50
N PRO A 133 4.93 -6.93 -6.55
CA PRO A 133 3.72 -6.74 -5.77
C PRO A 133 4.02 -5.86 -4.55
N PHE A 134 3.98 -4.55 -4.71
CA PHE A 134 4.32 -3.64 -3.61
C PHE A 134 3.07 -3.07 -2.93
N PRO A 135 3.08 -2.95 -1.59
CA PRO A 135 1.94 -2.55 -0.79
C PRO A 135 2.04 -1.05 -0.52
N SER A 136 2.00 -0.25 -1.59
CA SER A 136 1.89 1.19 -1.44
C SER A 136 0.43 1.59 -1.60
N ILE A 137 -0.05 2.48 -0.72
CA ILE A 137 -1.14 3.40 -1.07
C ILE A 137 -0.59 4.28 -2.19
N LEU A 138 -0.51 3.74 -3.41
CA LEU A 138 -0.15 4.51 -4.58
C LEU A 138 -1.42 4.76 -5.39
N VAL A 139 -1.83 6.02 -5.37
CA VAL A 139 -2.85 6.55 -6.26
C VAL A 139 -2.30 6.57 -7.68
N ARG A 140 -2.59 5.54 -8.46
CA ARG A 140 -2.57 5.67 -9.92
C ARG A 140 -3.84 6.39 -10.36
N ALA A 141 -3.82 7.71 -10.40
CA ALA A 141 -4.84 8.48 -11.11
C ALA A 141 -4.60 8.31 -12.62
N GLY A 142 -5.44 7.51 -13.30
CA GLY A 142 -5.42 7.42 -14.77
C GLY A 142 -5.52 6.03 -15.42
N ALA A 143 -6.09 5.00 -14.78
CA ALA A 143 -6.46 3.76 -15.49
C ALA A 143 -7.96 3.78 -15.83
N ARG A 144 -8.30 3.82 -17.13
CA ARG A 144 -9.66 3.56 -17.62
C ARG A 144 -10.12 2.17 -17.12
N PRO A 145 -11.40 2.00 -16.71
CA PRO A 145 -11.93 0.69 -16.37
C PRO A 145 -11.87 -0.24 -17.59
N PRO A 146 -11.67 -1.56 -17.41
CA PRO A 146 -11.78 -2.51 -18.52
C PRO A 146 -13.21 -2.50 -19.07
N PRO A 147 -13.40 -2.66 -20.40
CA PRO A 147 -14.72 -2.76 -20.98
C PRO A 147 -15.45 -4.00 -20.43
N ILE A 148 -16.75 -3.82 -20.19
CA ILE A 148 -17.70 -4.86 -19.74
C ILE A 148 -17.83 -5.94 -20.82
#